data_AF-A0A7X0U9K5-F1
#
_entry.id   AF-A0A7X0U9K5-F1
#
_cell.length_a   1.000
_cell.length_b   1.000
_cell.length_c   1.000
_cell.angle_alpha   90.00
_cell.angle_beta   90.00
_cell.angle_gamma   90.00
#
_symmetry.space_group_name_H-M   'P 1'
#
loop_
_entity.id
_entity.type
_entity.pdbx_description
1 polymer ?
#
loop_
_entity_poly.entity_id
_entity_poly.type
_entity_poly.pdbx_seq_one_letter_code
_entity_poly.pdbx_strand_id
1 'polypeptide(L)'
;MESHSSPGAGGGSFLMGTARTALGVFIGGLAALFVHDALIGQRPPAPPPAMAPAAAPSRPVGDDSGSSTQQTPPPPAVVQAPQPEPAPPAAPPVPPPPAPPQAEASAPTVSPPQAMQEPQGQKQQADDDLKKAQALAARLEAERQQRRADAWARYFQPSPVCRADPTTRPCADAHLAARKRFDAQYVDR
;
A
#
# COMPACT_ATOMS: atom_id res chain seq x y z
N MET A 1 -1.26 -72.95 -6.34
CA MET A 1 -0.18 -72.19 -7.01
C MET A 1 -0.91 -71.21 -7.92
N GLU A 2 -0.95 -69.90 -7.73
CA GLU A 2 0.01 -68.96 -7.14
C GLU A 2 -0.73 -67.82 -6.40
N SER A 3 -0.12 -67.37 -5.32
CA SER A 3 -0.53 -66.20 -4.53
C SER A 3 0.06 -64.95 -5.19
N HIS A 4 -0.76 -64.09 -5.77
CA HIS A 4 -0.30 -62.80 -6.27
C HIS A 4 -0.28 -61.75 -5.15
N SER A 5 0.93 -61.29 -4.88
CA SER A 5 1.34 -60.31 -3.89
C SER A 5 0.54 -59.01 -3.92
N SER A 6 0.19 -58.57 -2.72
CA SER A 6 -0.32 -57.23 -2.41
C SER A 6 0.85 -56.23 -2.40
N PRO A 7 0.82 -55.13 -3.19
CA PRO A 7 1.81 -54.07 -3.05
C PRO A 7 1.49 -53.24 -1.80
N GLY A 8 2.41 -53.35 -0.84
CA GLY A 8 2.35 -52.68 0.45
C GLY A 8 2.48 -51.16 0.38
N ALA A 9 1.80 -50.54 1.35
CA ALA A 9 2.08 -49.29 2.02
C ALA A 9 3.44 -48.62 1.68
N GLY A 10 3.38 -47.46 1.01
CA GLY A 10 4.53 -46.58 0.79
C GLY A 10 4.18 -45.10 0.59
N GLY A 11 2.96 -44.66 0.92
CA GLY A 11 2.45 -43.32 0.58
C GLY A 11 2.87 -42.16 1.49
N GLY A 12 3.71 -42.38 2.50
CA GLY A 12 4.02 -41.37 3.53
C GLY A 12 5.25 -40.48 3.27
N SER A 13 6.21 -40.91 2.46
CA SER A 13 7.53 -40.26 2.40
C SER A 13 7.63 -39.13 1.37
N PHE A 14 6.80 -39.13 0.33
CA PHE A 14 6.90 -38.16 -0.76
C PHE A 14 6.41 -36.76 -0.35
N LEU A 15 5.29 -36.70 0.36
CA LEU A 15 4.72 -35.44 0.87
C LEU A 15 5.59 -34.81 1.97
N MET A 16 6.15 -35.64 2.86
CA MET A 16 7.01 -35.17 3.94
C MET A 16 8.38 -34.69 3.41
N GLY A 17 8.92 -35.33 2.37
CA GLY A 17 10.10 -34.85 1.66
C GLY A 17 9.87 -33.50 0.98
N THR A 18 8.73 -33.34 0.30
CA THR A 18 8.38 -32.10 -0.41
C THR A 18 8.15 -30.94 0.56
N ALA A 19 7.45 -31.18 1.68
CA ALA A 19 7.22 -30.18 2.71
C ALA A 19 8.53 -29.68 3.34
N ARG A 20 9.50 -30.58 3.55
CA ARG A 20 10.81 -30.24 4.12
C ARG A 20 11.66 -29.41 3.15
N THR A 21 11.62 -29.75 1.85
CA THR A 21 12.27 -28.96 0.81
C THR A 21 11.64 -27.58 0.67
N ALA A 22 10.30 -27.50 0.64
CA ALA A 22 9.57 -26.24 0.56
C ALA A 22 9.88 -25.32 1.77
N LEU A 23 9.93 -25.89 2.98
CA LEU A 23 10.30 -25.15 4.19
C LEU A 23 11.74 -24.63 4.13
N GLY A 24 12.69 -25.44 3.65
CA GLY A 24 14.07 -25.03 3.48
C GLY A 24 14.23 -23.87 2.50
N VAL A 25 13.55 -23.93 1.34
CA VAL A 25 13.56 -22.85 0.35
C VAL A 25 12.90 -21.59 0.89
N PHE A 26 11.81 -21.72 1.65
CA PHE A 26 11.12 -20.59 2.26
C PHE A 26 12.01 -19.87 3.30
N ILE A 27 12.64 -20.61 4.20
CA ILE A 27 13.54 -20.05 5.22
C ILE A 27 14.76 -19.41 4.54
N GLY A 28 15.36 -20.07 3.54
CA GLY A 28 16.48 -19.53 2.77
C GLY A 28 16.12 -18.24 2.01
N GLY A 29 14.91 -18.18 1.43
CA GLY A 29 14.40 -17.00 0.75
C GLY A 29 14.21 -15.81 1.69
N LEU A 30 13.66 -16.03 2.89
CA LEU A 30 13.52 -14.98 3.90
C LEU A 30 14.90 -14.46 4.35
N ALA A 31 15.86 -15.34 4.61
CA ALA A 31 17.21 -14.93 5.02
C ALA A 31 17.91 -14.07 3.95
N ALA A 32 17.76 -14.41 2.67
CA ALA A 32 18.34 -13.63 1.57
C ALA A 32 17.73 -12.21 1.49
N LEU A 33 16.43 -12.05 1.74
CA LEU A 33 15.78 -10.74 1.77
C LEU A 33 16.32 -9.86 2.91
N PHE A 34 16.51 -10.42 4.11
CA PHE A 34 17.07 -9.67 5.25
C PHE A 34 18.53 -9.24 5.02
N VAL A 35 19.36 -10.10 4.42
CA VAL A 35 20.75 -9.75 4.08
C VAL A 35 20.80 -8.69 3.00
N HIS A 36 19.92 -8.75 2.01
CA HIS A 36 19.85 -7.78 0.93
C HIS A 36 19.49 -6.38 1.43
N ASP A 37 18.57 -6.26 2.39
CA ASP A 37 18.18 -4.98 2.97
C ASP A 37 19.30 -4.37 3.84
N ALA A 38 20.00 -5.21 4.61
CA ALA A 38 21.17 -4.80 5.40
C ALA A 38 22.32 -4.25 4.53
N LEU A 39 22.52 -4.81 3.33
CA LEU A 39 23.55 -4.33 2.40
C LEU A 39 23.19 -2.98 1.77
N ILE A 40 21.91 -2.73 1.46
CA ILE A 40 21.48 -1.49 0.80
C ILE A 40 21.41 -0.33 1.81
N GLY A 41 21.04 -0.60 3.06
CA GLY A 41 21.00 0.42 4.12
C GLY A 41 22.36 1.01 4.51
N GLN A 42 23.47 0.33 4.20
CA GLN A 42 24.82 0.76 4.57
C GLN A 42 25.52 1.60 3.49
N ARG A 43 24.82 2.11 2.46
CA ARG A 43 25.46 2.99 1.48
C ARG A 43 25.81 4.32 2.18
N PRO A 44 27.11 4.62 2.42
CA PRO A 44 27.49 5.89 3.01
C PRO A 44 27.03 7.03 2.09
N PRO A 45 26.58 8.18 2.64
CA PRO A 45 26.25 9.34 1.84
C PRO A 45 27.47 9.71 1.00
N ALA A 46 27.26 9.87 -0.31
CA ALA A 46 28.32 10.27 -1.23
C ALA A 46 28.99 11.55 -0.69
N PRO A 47 30.33 11.65 -0.68
CA PRO A 47 30.99 12.88 -0.29
C PRO A 47 30.51 14.03 -1.19
N PRO A 48 30.30 15.23 -0.64
CA PRO A 48 29.93 16.39 -1.44
C PRO A 48 30.98 16.58 -2.56
N PRO A 49 30.58 16.98 -3.77
CA PRO A 49 31.52 17.24 -4.84
C PRO A 49 32.50 18.31 -4.37
N ALA A 50 33.76 17.92 -4.16
CA ALA A 50 34.84 18.86 -3.97
C ALA A 50 34.83 19.81 -5.17
N MET A 51 34.77 21.11 -4.88
CA MET A 51 34.80 22.18 -5.86
C MET A 51 36.00 21.97 -6.80
N ALA A 52 35.73 21.48 -8.00
CA ALA A 52 36.70 21.48 -9.07
C ALA A 52 36.87 22.94 -9.54
N PRO A 53 38.11 23.45 -9.64
CA PRO A 53 38.34 24.81 -10.09
C PRO A 53 37.93 24.97 -11.56
N ALA A 54 37.37 26.15 -11.85
CA ALA A 54 36.92 26.60 -13.15
C ALA A 54 37.94 26.31 -14.26
N ALA A 55 37.55 25.44 -15.20
CA ALA A 55 38.19 25.32 -16.50
C ALA A 55 37.37 26.09 -17.54
N ALA A 56 38.09 26.90 -18.32
CA ALA A 56 37.65 27.96 -19.22
C ALA A 56 36.53 27.60 -20.24
N PRO A 57 35.75 28.61 -20.70
CA PRO A 57 34.77 28.43 -21.76
C PRO A 57 35.44 28.31 -23.14
N SER A 58 35.36 27.12 -23.74
CA SER A 58 35.62 26.93 -25.17
C SER A 58 34.40 27.37 -25.98
N ARG A 59 34.64 28.29 -26.92
CA ARG A 59 33.67 28.97 -27.78
C ARG A 59 32.93 27.98 -28.71
N PRO A 60 31.63 28.15 -28.99
CA PRO A 60 31.00 27.46 -30.10
C PRO A 60 31.21 28.24 -31.41
N VAL A 61 31.88 27.59 -32.37
CA VAL A 61 31.79 27.95 -33.79
C VAL A 61 30.47 27.37 -34.29
N GLY A 62 29.68 28.22 -34.95
CA GLY A 62 28.37 27.85 -35.46
C GLY A 62 28.45 26.91 -36.65
N ASP A 63 27.37 26.15 -36.83
CA ASP A 63 26.87 25.86 -38.16
C ASP A 63 25.35 26.01 -38.15
N ASP A 64 24.92 26.82 -39.10
CA ASP A 64 23.59 27.23 -39.46
C ASP A 64 22.95 26.10 -40.27
N SER A 65 21.70 25.72 -39.98
CA SER A 65 20.68 25.30 -40.95
C SER A 65 19.61 24.40 -40.34
N GLY A 66 18.35 24.84 -40.42
CA GLY A 66 17.24 23.92 -40.70
C GLY A 66 16.01 24.05 -39.80
N SER A 67 14.97 24.66 -40.37
CA SER A 67 13.55 24.50 -40.02
C SER A 67 13.00 25.21 -38.78
N SER A 68 12.72 26.50 -38.98
CA SER A 68 11.35 27.03 -39.08
C SER A 68 10.20 26.10 -38.61
N THR A 69 9.72 26.34 -37.39
CA THR A 69 8.28 26.43 -37.08
C THR A 69 8.09 27.42 -35.94
N GLN A 70 7.64 28.60 -36.31
CA GLN A 70 7.21 29.66 -35.43
C GLN A 70 5.94 29.18 -34.70
N GLN A 71 6.07 28.78 -33.43
CA GLN A 71 4.92 28.47 -32.59
C GLN A 71 4.75 29.58 -31.56
N THR A 72 3.76 30.43 -31.83
CA THR A 72 3.27 31.52 -31.01
C THR A 72 3.02 31.05 -29.57
N PRO A 73 3.56 31.74 -28.53
CA PRO A 73 3.16 31.47 -27.16
C PRO A 73 1.71 31.94 -26.94
N PRO A 74 0.82 31.12 -26.36
CA PRO A 74 -0.48 31.61 -25.90
C PRO A 74 -0.29 32.62 -24.76
N PRO A 75 -1.20 33.59 -24.60
CA PRO A 75 -1.11 34.61 -23.55
C PRO A 75 -1.14 33.97 -22.15
N PRO A 76 -0.59 34.66 -21.13
CA PRO A 76 -0.62 34.16 -19.76
C PRO A 76 -2.06 33.99 -19.31
N ALA A 77 -2.43 32.74 -18.99
CA ALA A 77 -3.66 32.48 -18.27
C ALA A 77 -3.60 33.23 -16.95
N VAL A 78 -4.54 34.15 -16.79
CA VAL A 78 -4.79 34.94 -15.59
C VAL A 78 -4.80 33.99 -14.39
N VAL A 79 -3.92 34.28 -13.42
CA VAL A 79 -3.96 33.68 -12.09
C VAL A 79 -5.32 34.00 -11.50
N GLN A 80 -6.23 33.03 -11.54
CA GLN A 80 -7.50 33.13 -10.87
C GLN A 80 -7.24 32.91 -9.39
N ALA A 81 -7.40 33.96 -8.60
CA ALA A 81 -7.33 33.91 -7.15
C ALA A 81 -8.25 32.79 -6.61
N PRO A 82 -7.85 32.07 -5.55
CA PRO A 82 -8.71 31.07 -4.94
C PRO A 82 -10.02 31.74 -4.51
N GLN A 83 -11.14 31.27 -5.04
CA GLN A 83 -12.44 31.70 -4.56
C GLN A 83 -12.59 31.26 -3.09
N PRO A 84 -13.09 32.13 -2.21
CA PRO A 84 -13.44 31.73 -0.86
C PRO A 84 -14.59 30.74 -0.90
N GLU A 85 -14.34 29.56 -0.35
CA GLU A 85 -15.32 28.49 -0.14
C GLU A 85 -16.51 29.04 0.67
N PRO A 86 -17.77 28.79 0.27
CA PRO A 86 -18.92 29.17 1.08
C PRO A 86 -18.88 28.36 2.39
N ALA A 87 -18.91 29.08 3.51
CA ALA A 87 -18.93 28.48 4.84
C ALA A 87 -20.07 27.44 4.95
N PRO A 88 -19.83 26.26 5.55
CA PRO A 88 -20.89 25.30 5.80
C PRO A 88 -21.95 25.94 6.71
N PRO A 89 -23.25 25.68 6.46
CA PRO A 89 -24.30 26.14 7.37
C PRO A 89 -24.03 25.61 8.78
N ALA A 90 -24.15 26.51 9.76
CA ALA A 90 -23.99 26.21 11.16
C ALA A 90 -24.87 25.02 11.56
N ALA A 91 -24.25 23.99 12.15
CA ALA A 91 -24.96 22.87 12.72
C ALA A 91 -25.94 23.37 13.81
N PRO A 92 -27.18 22.84 13.88
CA PRO A 92 -28.08 23.16 14.96
C PRO A 92 -27.47 22.73 16.31
N PRO A 93 -27.79 23.44 17.42
CA PRO A 93 -27.26 23.09 18.74
C PRO A 93 -27.72 21.68 19.14
N VAL A 94 -26.75 20.87 19.54
CA VAL A 94 -26.96 19.53 20.11
C VAL A 94 -27.77 19.68 21.40
N PRO A 95 -28.90 18.96 21.59
CA PRO A 95 -29.62 18.96 22.86
C PRO A 95 -28.74 18.36 23.97
N PRO A 96 -28.85 18.83 25.22
CA PRO A 96 -28.09 18.26 26.33
C PRO A 96 -28.47 16.79 26.55
N PRO A 97 -27.53 15.96 27.02
CA PRO A 97 -27.83 14.56 27.33
C PRO A 97 -28.89 14.48 28.43
N PRO A 98 -29.84 13.53 28.36
CA PRO A 98 -30.75 13.26 29.46
C PRO A 98 -29.95 12.80 30.69
N ALA A 99 -30.32 13.32 31.86
CA ALA A 99 -29.73 12.97 33.14
C ALA A 99 -29.79 11.45 33.38
N PRO A 100 -28.79 10.85 34.06
CA PRO A 100 -28.85 9.46 34.45
C PRO A 100 -30.03 9.25 35.41
N PRO A 101 -30.89 8.22 35.20
CA PRO A 101 -31.88 7.87 36.20
C PRO A 101 -31.14 7.45 37.48
N GLN A 102 -31.52 8.10 38.57
CA GLN A 102 -31.02 7.80 39.90
C GLN A 102 -31.30 6.34 40.25
N ALA A 103 -30.33 5.75 40.94
CA ALA A 103 -30.39 4.42 41.51
C ALA A 103 -31.64 4.24 42.39
N GLU A 104 -32.54 3.36 41.97
CA GLU A 104 -33.52 2.76 42.85
C GLU A 104 -32.99 1.38 43.24
N ALA A 105 -32.57 1.28 44.50
CA ALA A 105 -32.16 0.05 45.13
C ALA A 105 -33.34 -0.92 45.17
N SER A 106 -33.20 -2.06 44.49
CA SER A 106 -34.06 -3.22 44.68
C SER A 106 -33.23 -4.48 44.47
N ALA A 107 -32.83 -5.08 45.59
CA ALA A 107 -32.52 -6.51 45.69
C ALA A 107 -33.54 -7.09 46.68
N PRO A 108 -33.77 -8.41 46.78
CA PRO A 108 -33.06 -9.52 46.12
C PRO A 108 -34.02 -10.57 45.51
N THR A 109 -33.76 -11.15 44.33
CA THR A 109 -34.47 -12.39 43.93
C THR A 109 -33.67 -13.21 42.92
N VAL A 110 -33.29 -14.41 43.37
CA VAL A 110 -32.99 -15.64 42.62
C VAL A 110 -31.71 -15.65 41.77
N SER A 111 -30.67 -16.25 42.34
CA SER A 111 -29.53 -16.79 41.60
C SER A 111 -29.98 -17.91 40.64
N PRO A 112 -29.78 -17.80 39.31
CA PRO A 112 -29.79 -18.95 38.44
C PRO A 112 -28.45 -19.70 38.53
N PRO A 113 -28.40 -21.03 38.32
CA PRO A 113 -27.15 -21.74 38.13
C PRO A 113 -26.58 -21.41 36.74
N GLN A 114 -25.86 -20.29 36.61
CA GLN A 114 -25.20 -19.86 35.35
C GLN A 114 -23.67 -19.72 35.46
N ALA A 115 -23.08 -20.01 36.62
CA ALA A 115 -21.67 -19.74 36.90
C ALA A 115 -20.64 -20.70 36.27
N MET A 116 -20.99 -21.49 35.25
CA MET A 116 -20.06 -22.44 34.61
C MET A 116 -20.04 -22.45 33.07
N GLN A 117 -20.76 -21.54 32.38
CA GLN A 117 -20.71 -21.42 30.91
C GLN A 117 -20.15 -20.09 30.40
N GLU A 118 -19.88 -19.11 31.27
CA GLU A 118 -19.43 -17.78 30.85
C GLU A 118 -18.01 -17.64 30.27
N PRO A 119 -17.00 -18.49 30.54
CA PRO A 119 -15.67 -18.24 29.97
C PRO A 119 -15.54 -18.61 28.48
N GLN A 120 -16.37 -19.53 27.95
CA GLN A 120 -16.27 -19.95 26.55
C GLN A 120 -17.09 -19.07 25.60
N GLY A 121 -18.30 -18.66 26.00
CA GLY A 121 -19.15 -17.79 25.18
C GLY A 121 -18.55 -16.38 25.01
N GLN A 122 -17.98 -15.81 26.07
CA GLN A 122 -17.34 -14.49 25.99
C GLN A 122 -16.11 -14.49 25.06
N LYS A 123 -15.33 -15.57 25.06
CA LYS A 123 -14.16 -15.70 24.18
C LYS A 123 -14.58 -15.78 22.71
N GLN A 124 -15.58 -16.60 22.39
CA GLN A 124 -16.14 -16.67 21.04
C GLN A 124 -16.68 -15.32 20.57
N GLN A 125 -17.40 -14.61 21.42
CA GLN A 125 -17.94 -13.31 21.08
C GLN A 125 -16.84 -12.27 20.80
N ALA A 126 -15.77 -12.27 21.61
CA ALA A 126 -14.62 -11.40 21.37
C ALA A 126 -13.89 -11.73 20.05
N ASP A 127 -13.76 -13.02 19.72
CA ASP A 127 -13.18 -13.46 18.43
C ASP A 127 -14.04 -13.04 17.24
N ASP A 128 -15.37 -13.17 17.36
CA ASP A 128 -16.32 -12.75 16.32
C ASP A 128 -16.30 -11.23 16.13
N ASP A 129 -16.21 -10.45 17.21
CA ASP A 129 -16.16 -8.99 17.15
C ASP A 129 -14.82 -8.51 16.57
N LEU A 130 -13.71 -9.16 16.89
CA LEU A 130 -12.41 -8.89 16.27
C LEU A 130 -12.45 -9.18 14.76
N LYS A 131 -13.06 -10.28 14.35
CA LYS A 131 -13.22 -10.64 12.93
C LYS A 131 -14.11 -9.64 12.19
N LYS A 132 -15.21 -9.18 12.80
CA LYS A 132 -16.08 -8.14 12.22
C LYS A 132 -15.34 -6.81 12.10
N ALA A 133 -14.58 -6.41 13.13
CA ALA A 133 -13.77 -5.20 13.10
C ALA A 133 -12.71 -5.26 11.99
N GLN A 134 -12.04 -6.41 11.83
CA GLN A 134 -11.08 -6.63 10.76
C GLN A 134 -11.73 -6.57 9.37
N ALA A 135 -12.92 -7.17 9.20
CA ALA A 135 -13.66 -7.13 7.95
C ALA A 135 -14.07 -5.69 7.56
N LEU A 136 -14.47 -4.88 8.55
CA LEU A 136 -14.79 -3.47 8.34
C LEU A 136 -13.54 -2.67 7.96
N ALA A 137 -12.43 -2.87 8.68
CA ALA A 137 -11.16 -2.22 8.37
C ALA A 137 -10.66 -2.55 6.95
N ALA A 138 -10.71 -3.82 6.55
CA ALA A 138 -10.34 -4.28 5.21
C ALA A 138 -11.20 -3.62 4.13
N ARG A 139 -12.50 -3.42 4.38
CA ARG A 139 -13.40 -2.75 3.45
C ARG A 139 -13.04 -1.27 3.26
N LEU A 140 -12.74 -0.57 4.35
CA LEU A 140 -12.30 0.83 4.29
C LEU A 140 -10.92 0.97 3.60
N GLU A 141 -10.02 0.00 3.80
CA GLU A 141 -8.74 -0.04 3.10
C GLU A 141 -8.90 -0.28 1.59
N ALA A 142 -9.80 -1.17 1.19
CA ALA A 142 -10.10 -1.41 -0.22
C ALA A 142 -10.61 -0.13 -0.91
N GLU A 143 -11.48 0.64 -0.25
CA GLU A 143 -11.96 1.92 -0.75
C GLU A 143 -10.82 2.94 -0.93
N ARG A 144 -9.93 3.06 0.06
CA ARG A 144 -8.74 3.93 -0.04
C ARG A 144 -7.81 3.50 -1.17
N GLN A 145 -7.60 2.20 -1.33
CA GLN A 145 -6.80 1.66 -2.44
C GLN A 145 -7.43 1.95 -3.80
N GLN A 146 -8.75 1.86 -3.89
CA GLN A 146 -9.49 2.19 -5.10
C GLN A 146 -9.30 3.67 -5.47
N ARG A 147 -9.47 4.59 -4.51
CA ARG A 147 -9.20 6.03 -4.74
C ARG A 147 -7.76 6.29 -5.20
N ARG A 148 -6.80 5.61 -4.57
CA ARG A 148 -5.39 5.71 -4.95
C ARG A 148 -5.12 5.16 -6.35
N ALA A 149 -5.75 4.06 -6.74
CA ALA A 149 -5.62 3.46 -8.06
C ALA A 149 -6.23 4.37 -9.15
N ASP A 150 -7.40 4.95 -8.88
CA ASP A 150 -8.05 5.91 -9.78
C ASP A 150 -7.20 7.17 -9.95
N ALA A 151 -6.65 7.71 -8.85
CA ALA A 151 -5.73 8.84 -8.89
C ALA A 151 -4.44 8.51 -9.66
N TRP A 152 -3.90 7.31 -9.47
CA TRP A 152 -2.73 6.83 -10.21
C TRP A 152 -3.00 6.75 -11.71
N ALA A 153 -4.16 6.21 -12.11
CA ALA A 153 -4.55 6.11 -13.52
C ALA A 153 -4.66 7.49 -14.21
N ARG A 154 -5.06 8.52 -13.46
CA ARG A 154 -5.09 9.91 -13.95
C ARG A 154 -3.68 10.53 -14.02
N TYR A 155 -2.83 10.22 -13.04
CA TYR A 155 -1.48 10.78 -12.92
C TYR A 155 -0.51 10.21 -13.97
N PHE A 156 -0.51 8.88 -14.15
CA PHE A 156 0.43 8.22 -15.04
C PHE A 156 -0.25 7.78 -16.34
N GLN A 157 0.04 8.51 -17.42
CA GLN A 157 -0.35 8.13 -18.77
C GLN A 157 0.88 7.63 -19.54
N PRO A 158 1.05 6.31 -19.71
CA PRO A 158 2.18 5.78 -20.45
C PRO A 158 2.16 6.27 -21.90
N SER A 159 3.35 6.54 -22.43
CA SER A 159 3.53 6.87 -23.84
C SER A 159 2.99 5.73 -24.73
N PRO A 160 2.57 6.01 -25.99
CA PRO A 160 2.05 4.98 -26.88
C PRO A 160 3.01 3.80 -27.08
N VAL A 161 4.33 4.07 -27.10
CA VAL A 161 5.38 3.05 -27.21
C VAL A 161 5.36 2.13 -25.98
N CYS A 162 5.25 2.70 -24.78
CA CYS A 162 5.17 1.91 -23.54
C CYS A 162 3.84 1.17 -23.35
N ARG A 163 2.77 1.60 -24.04
CA ARG A 163 1.51 0.84 -24.09
C ARG A 163 1.61 -0.38 -25.00
N ALA A 164 2.37 -0.29 -26.09
CA ALA A 164 2.58 -1.40 -27.01
C ALA A 164 3.52 -2.46 -26.44
N ASP A 165 4.58 -2.05 -25.72
CA ASP A 165 5.50 -2.96 -25.03
C ASP A 165 5.87 -2.45 -23.63
N PRO A 166 5.15 -2.89 -22.58
CA PRO A 166 5.42 -2.46 -21.21
C PRO A 166 6.66 -3.13 -20.60
N THR A 167 7.21 -4.17 -21.25
CA THR A 167 8.32 -4.96 -20.72
C THR A 167 9.68 -4.39 -21.09
N THR A 168 9.71 -3.44 -22.02
CA THR A 168 10.93 -2.71 -22.35
C THR A 168 11.46 -2.00 -21.10
N ARG A 169 12.75 -2.22 -20.84
CA ARG A 169 13.47 -1.63 -19.72
C ARG A 169 13.22 -0.11 -19.52
N PRO A 170 13.27 0.75 -20.56
CA PRO A 170 12.98 2.19 -20.38
C PRO A 170 11.54 2.48 -19.91
N CYS A 171 10.56 1.67 -20.32
CA CYS A 171 9.17 1.85 -19.90
C CYS A 171 8.94 1.40 -18.45
N ALA A 172 9.58 0.30 -18.04
CA ALA A 172 9.58 -0.13 -16.64
C ALA A 172 10.24 0.92 -15.72
N ASP A 173 11.39 1.45 -16.13
CA ASP A 173 12.09 2.51 -15.38
C ASP A 173 11.23 3.78 -15.26
N ALA A 174 10.56 4.20 -16.34
CA ALA A 174 9.64 5.34 -16.34
C ALA A 174 8.43 5.13 -15.42
N HIS A 175 7.83 3.94 -15.43
CA HIS A 175 6.72 3.59 -14.54
C HIS A 175 7.15 3.63 -13.07
N LEU A 176 8.30 3.04 -12.72
CA LEU A 176 8.83 3.06 -11.36
C LEU A 176 9.16 4.48 -10.88
N ALA A 177 9.76 5.31 -11.75
CA ALA A 177 10.05 6.70 -11.45
C ALA A 177 8.77 7.51 -11.19
N ALA A 178 7.75 7.33 -12.03
CA ALA A 178 6.45 7.96 -11.84
C ALA A 178 5.78 7.48 -10.55
N ARG A 179 5.88 6.18 -10.22
CA ARG A 179 5.29 5.62 -9.01
C ARG A 179 5.88 6.22 -7.75
N LYS A 180 7.21 6.35 -7.69
CA LYS A 180 7.91 7.02 -6.60
C LYS A 180 7.46 8.47 -6.41
N ARG A 181 7.29 9.21 -7.51
CA ARG A 181 6.83 10.61 -7.46
C ARG A 181 5.38 10.73 -7.01
N PHE A 182 4.50 9.86 -7.53
CA PHE A 182 3.10 9.82 -7.10
C PHE A 182 3.01 9.49 -5.62
N ASP A 183 3.71 8.47 -5.14
CA ASP A 183 3.67 8.06 -3.73
C ASP A 183 4.22 9.16 -2.79
N ALA A 184 5.18 9.97 -3.26
CA ALA A 184 5.69 11.12 -2.51
C ALA A 184 4.73 12.32 -2.46
N GLN A 185 3.82 12.44 -3.44
CA GLN A 185 2.91 13.58 -3.58
C GLN A 185 1.44 13.27 -3.22
N TYR A 186 1.05 11.99 -3.25
CA TYR A 186 -0.33 11.57 -3.05
C TYR A 186 -0.74 11.70 -1.59
N VAL A 187 -1.83 12.42 -1.37
CA VAL A 187 -2.51 12.54 -0.08
C VAL A 187 -3.96 12.12 -0.31
N ASP A 188 -4.42 11.10 0.42
CA ASP A 188 -5.82 10.68 0.43
C ASP A 188 -6.62 11.79 1.16
N ARG A 189 -7.37 12.60 0.40
CA ARG A 189 -8.19 13.71 0.89
C ARG A 189 -9.66 13.37 0.82
#